data_AF-A0A811Q6N5-F1
#
_entry.id   AF-A0A811Q6N5-F1
#
_cell.length_a   1.000
_cell.length_b   1.000
_cell.length_c   1.000
_cell.angle_alpha   90.00
_cell.angle_beta   90.00
_cell.angle_gamma   90.00
#
_symmetry.space_group_name_H-M   'P 1'
#
loop_
_entity.id
_entity.type
_entity.pdbx_description
1 polymer ?
#
loop_
_entity_poly.entity_id
_entity_poly.type
_entity_poly.pdbx_seq_one_letter_code
_entity_poly.pdbx_strand_id
1 'polypeptide(L)'
;MEKGAPEASPPCARCGKPAQLQCPKCAELKLPRENAAFCTLDCFRVAWSSHKSVHPKPGALASQQSPEGWKYYVRKGRGRALELPRFDWTGPLRPYPISKMRVVPDEIEKPDWALDGIPKIEPDSDLQKRVEIKTPELIERMREICRIAREVLDPAARVIKPGITTDEIDRVVHEETIARGGYPSPLNYHFFPRSCCTSVNEVICHGIPDARVDDVQELRASGLLQGGGGLTDEQAFRFLTSFQGLPFGKCYNRVMEQIEIYKENKPMGTKLYAFLYNNKKTIAAVFGVFVALFGIIGTLVSVKKAI
;
A
#
# COMPACT_ATOMS: atom_id res chain seq x y z
N MET A 1 37.83 13.49 -29.50
CA MET A 1 36.55 13.63 -30.23
C MET A 1 36.51 12.54 -31.28
N GLU A 2 36.06 11.34 -30.89
CA GLU A 2 35.78 10.27 -31.84
C GLU A 2 34.56 10.66 -32.68
N LYS A 3 34.74 10.73 -34.00
CA LYS A 3 33.63 10.86 -34.94
C LYS A 3 32.93 9.50 -34.97
N GLY A 4 31.74 9.43 -34.37
CA GLY A 4 30.88 8.26 -34.42
C GLY A 4 30.59 7.85 -35.87
N ALA A 5 30.59 6.55 -36.13
CA ALA A 5 30.26 5.96 -37.42
C ALA A 5 28.84 6.41 -37.88
N PRO A 6 28.59 6.57 -39.18
CA PRO A 6 27.26 6.91 -39.68
C PRO A 6 26.27 5.78 -39.36
N GLU A 7 25.21 6.08 -38.60
CA GLU A 7 24.11 5.15 -38.34
C GLU A 7 23.54 4.65 -39.67
N ALA A 8 23.56 3.34 -39.87
CA ALA A 8 23.02 2.71 -41.08
C ALA A 8 21.53 3.05 -41.20
N SER A 9 21.13 3.61 -42.35
CA SER A 9 19.72 3.94 -42.60
C SER A 9 18.87 2.67 -42.59
N PRO A 10 17.75 2.64 -41.83
CA PRO A 10 16.92 1.44 -41.73
C PRO A 10 16.29 1.09 -43.10
N PRO A 11 16.03 -0.20 -43.38
CA PRO A 11 15.37 -0.60 -44.62
C PRO A 11 13.91 -0.14 -44.64
N CYS A 12 13.45 0.25 -45.82
CA CYS A 12 12.06 0.61 -46.07
C CYS A 12 11.16 -0.59 -45.81
N ALA A 13 10.17 -0.41 -44.93
CA ALA A 13 9.23 -1.44 -44.51
C ALA A 13 8.43 -2.09 -45.67
N ARG A 14 8.42 -1.47 -46.85
CA ARG A 14 7.77 -1.98 -48.06
C ARG A 14 8.73 -2.65 -49.04
N CYS A 15 9.83 -1.98 -49.38
CA CYS A 15 10.66 -2.34 -50.53
C CYS A 15 12.13 -2.61 -50.18
N GLY A 16 12.51 -2.54 -48.90
CA GLY A 16 13.85 -2.85 -48.41
C GLY A 16 14.93 -1.80 -48.71
N LYS A 17 14.64 -0.79 -49.55
CA LYS A 17 15.60 0.30 -49.85
C LYS A 17 15.89 1.17 -48.62
N PRO A 18 17.08 1.80 -48.51
CA PRO A 18 17.38 2.73 -47.41
C PRO A 18 16.29 3.79 -47.24
N ALA A 19 15.77 3.92 -46.02
CA ALA A 19 14.65 4.80 -45.71
C ALA A 19 15.08 5.98 -44.82
N GLN A 20 14.55 7.16 -45.14
CA GLN A 20 14.79 8.39 -44.37
C GLN A 20 13.52 8.97 -43.75
N LEU A 21 12.34 8.59 -44.27
CA LEU A 21 11.04 9.06 -43.78
C LEU A 21 10.52 8.13 -42.68
N GLN A 22 9.83 8.69 -41.69
CA GLN A 22 9.19 7.96 -40.60
C GLN A 22 7.70 8.32 -40.53
N CYS A 23 6.86 7.36 -40.16
CA CYS A 23 5.45 7.64 -39.90
C CYS A 23 5.30 8.67 -38.76
N PRO A 24 4.54 9.77 -38.94
CA PRO A 24 4.36 10.78 -37.89
C PRO A 24 3.78 10.20 -36.59
N LYS A 25 2.86 9.24 -36.69
CA LYS A 25 2.27 8.58 -35.51
C LYS A 25 3.28 7.68 -34.78
N CYS A 26 4.13 6.95 -35.51
CA CYS A 26 5.20 6.17 -34.89
C CYS A 26 6.26 7.07 -34.23
N ALA A 27 6.56 8.23 -34.84
CA ALA A 27 7.46 9.22 -34.26
C ALA A 27 6.88 9.84 -32.97
N GLU A 28 5.59 10.16 -32.98
CA GLU A 28 4.84 10.64 -31.80
C GLU A 28 4.82 9.59 -30.68
N LEU A 29 4.59 8.31 -31.03
CA LEU A 29 4.53 7.18 -30.09
C LEU A 29 5.89 6.58 -29.72
N LYS A 30 7.00 7.17 -30.22
CA LYS A 30 8.38 6.67 -30.03
C LYS A 30 8.57 5.17 -30.33
N LEU A 31 7.83 4.65 -31.31
CA LEU A 31 7.96 3.24 -31.73
C LEU A 31 9.29 3.03 -32.49
N PRO A 32 9.88 1.82 -32.42
CA PRO A 32 11.11 1.49 -33.14
C PRO A 32 11.02 1.85 -34.64
N ARG A 33 12.12 2.35 -35.21
CA ARG A 33 12.19 2.70 -36.64
C ARG A 33 12.24 1.46 -37.54
N GLU A 34 12.67 0.33 -36.98
CA GLU A 34 12.68 -0.98 -37.61
C GLU A 34 11.24 -1.37 -37.99
N ASN A 35 10.97 -1.54 -39.29
CA ASN A 35 9.63 -1.76 -39.87
C ASN A 35 8.66 -0.56 -39.85
N ALA A 36 9.13 0.65 -39.51
CA ALA A 36 8.34 1.89 -39.53
C ALA A 36 8.97 3.02 -40.36
N ALA A 37 10.03 2.71 -41.12
CA ALA A 37 10.72 3.62 -42.02
C ALA A 37 10.31 3.43 -43.48
N PHE A 38 10.22 4.53 -44.24
CA PHE A 38 9.81 4.54 -45.65
C PHE A 38 10.78 5.37 -46.50
N CYS A 39 11.09 4.89 -47.71
CA CYS A 39 11.95 5.62 -48.64
C CYS A 39 11.23 6.76 -49.37
N THR A 40 9.90 6.64 -49.58
CA THR A 40 9.07 7.64 -50.27
C THR A 40 7.67 7.71 -49.68
N LEU A 41 6.95 8.82 -49.93
CA LEU A 41 5.54 8.98 -49.55
C LEU A 41 4.64 7.93 -50.20
N ASP A 42 4.93 7.49 -51.43
CA ASP A 42 4.17 6.44 -52.09
C ASP A 42 4.36 5.07 -51.43
N CYS A 43 5.57 4.77 -50.96
CA CYS A 43 5.80 3.55 -50.17
C CYS A 43 5.01 3.57 -48.87
N PHE A 44 4.90 4.74 -48.22
CA PHE A 44 4.06 4.92 -47.03
C PHE A 44 2.57 4.74 -47.35
N ARG A 45 2.04 5.39 -48.39
CA ARG A 45 0.62 5.30 -48.77
C ARG A 45 0.18 3.87 -49.10
N VAL A 46 0.99 3.14 -49.88
CA VAL A 46 0.67 1.76 -50.24
C VAL A 46 0.79 0.82 -49.04
N ALA A 47 1.76 1.05 -48.15
CA ALA A 47 1.93 0.25 -46.94
C ALA A 47 0.95 0.65 -45.81
N TRP A 48 0.17 1.73 -45.94
CA TRP A 48 -0.67 2.25 -44.84
C TRP A 48 -1.66 1.22 -44.30
N SER A 49 -2.27 0.41 -45.18
CA SER A 49 -3.29 -0.57 -44.80
C SER A 49 -2.73 -1.66 -43.87
N SER A 50 -1.49 -2.09 -44.09
CA SER A 50 -0.79 -3.05 -43.22
C SER A 50 -0.06 -2.35 -42.06
N HIS A 51 0.55 -1.19 -42.29
CA HIS A 51 1.32 -0.45 -41.29
C HIS A 51 0.44 0.08 -40.15
N LYS A 52 -0.80 0.54 -40.39
CA LYS A 52 -1.68 1.04 -39.33
C LYS A 52 -1.98 0.02 -38.21
N SER A 53 -1.73 -1.27 -38.45
CA SER A 53 -1.87 -2.33 -37.44
C SER A 53 -0.78 -2.29 -36.36
N VAL A 54 0.36 -1.63 -36.64
CA VAL A 54 1.44 -1.44 -35.65
C VAL A 54 1.16 -0.30 -34.68
N HIS A 55 0.07 0.45 -34.90
CA HIS A 55 -0.36 1.52 -34.00
C HIS A 55 -1.34 0.93 -32.99
N PRO A 56 -1.10 1.08 -31.67
CA PRO A 56 -2.06 0.66 -30.66
C PRO A 56 -3.37 1.41 -30.85
N LYS A 57 -4.50 0.69 -30.84
CA LYS A 57 -5.84 1.29 -30.96
C LYS A 57 -6.11 2.22 -29.76
N PRO A 58 -6.78 3.37 -29.94
CA PRO A 58 -7.25 4.18 -28.82
C PRO A 58 -8.16 3.33 -27.92
N GLY A 59 -7.74 3.10 -26.66
CA GLY A 59 -8.45 2.21 -25.72
C GLY A 59 -7.89 0.79 -25.61
N ALA A 60 -6.86 0.44 -26.36
CA ALA A 60 -6.05 -0.77 -26.15
C ALA A 60 -4.83 -0.44 -25.27
N LEU A 61 -5.04 0.11 -24.08
CA LEU A 61 -4.03 -0.01 -23.03
C LEU A 61 -4.13 -1.45 -22.50
N ALA A 62 -3.08 -2.22 -22.77
CA ALA A 62 -2.77 -3.51 -22.18
C ALA A 62 -3.86 -4.61 -22.24
N SER A 63 -3.97 -5.30 -23.38
CA SER A 63 -4.05 -6.77 -23.31
C SER A 63 -2.63 -7.31 -23.13
N GLN A 64 -1.96 -6.94 -22.05
CA GLN A 64 -0.84 -7.76 -21.59
C GLN A 64 -1.47 -9.09 -21.18
N GLN A 65 -1.09 -10.18 -21.85
CA GLN A 65 -1.53 -11.52 -21.49
C GLN A 65 -1.23 -11.73 -20.01
N SER A 66 -2.27 -11.67 -19.18
CA SER A 66 -2.12 -11.90 -17.76
C SER A 66 -1.66 -13.35 -17.57
N PRO A 67 -0.72 -13.64 -16.66
CA PRO A 67 -0.27 -15.01 -16.43
C PRO A 67 -1.47 -15.93 -16.15
N GLU A 68 -1.37 -17.20 -16.54
CA GLU A 68 -2.51 -18.14 -16.44
C GLU A 68 -3.16 -18.10 -15.04
N GLY A 69 -4.48 -17.91 -15.02
CA GLY A 69 -5.28 -17.88 -13.78
C GLY A 69 -5.41 -16.52 -13.09
N TRP A 70 -4.73 -15.47 -13.56
CA TRP A 70 -4.94 -14.11 -13.08
C TRP A 70 -6.28 -13.56 -13.61
N LYS A 71 -7.06 -12.93 -12.74
CA LYS A 71 -8.41 -12.45 -13.06
C LYS A 71 -8.70 -11.14 -12.33
N TYR A 72 -9.55 -10.30 -12.90
CA TYR A 72 -10.04 -9.08 -12.25
C TYR A 72 -10.89 -9.42 -11.02
N TYR A 73 -10.73 -8.61 -9.99
CA TYR A 73 -11.52 -8.72 -8.76
C TYR A 73 -12.84 -7.96 -8.90
N VAL A 74 -13.98 -8.64 -8.69
CA VAL A 74 -15.31 -8.03 -8.82
C VAL A 74 -16.22 -8.42 -7.66
N ARG A 75 -17.36 -7.72 -7.54
CA ARG A 75 -18.43 -8.02 -6.54
C ARG A 75 -17.92 -8.09 -5.09
N LYS A 76 -17.11 -7.10 -4.67
CA LYS A 76 -16.49 -7.05 -3.33
C LYS A 76 -15.79 -8.37 -2.99
N GLY A 77 -15.13 -8.95 -3.98
CA GLY A 77 -14.30 -10.14 -3.79
C GLY A 77 -14.94 -11.49 -3.87
N ARG A 78 -16.23 -11.52 -4.14
CA ARG A 78 -16.97 -12.76 -4.36
C ARG A 78 -17.03 -13.18 -5.83
N GLY A 79 -16.34 -12.47 -6.72
CA GLY A 79 -16.30 -12.80 -8.14
C GLY A 79 -14.94 -12.52 -8.79
N ARG A 80 -14.70 -13.24 -9.88
CA ARG A 80 -13.51 -13.09 -10.73
C ARG A 80 -13.95 -12.95 -12.18
N ALA A 81 -13.38 -12.00 -12.91
CA ALA A 81 -13.68 -11.77 -14.33
C ALA A 81 -12.40 -11.84 -15.18
N LEU A 82 -12.51 -12.31 -16.42
CA LEU A 82 -11.40 -12.29 -17.38
C LEU A 82 -11.25 -10.92 -18.05
N GLU A 83 -12.35 -10.19 -18.17
CA GLU A 83 -12.40 -8.87 -18.76
C GLU A 83 -12.42 -7.78 -17.69
N LEU A 84 -11.86 -6.62 -18.04
CA LEU A 84 -11.87 -5.43 -17.20
C LEU A 84 -13.34 -5.03 -16.92
N PRO A 85 -13.75 -4.88 -15.65
CA PRO A 85 -15.11 -4.48 -15.34
C PRO A 85 -15.42 -3.10 -15.90
N ARG A 86 -16.61 -2.96 -16.47
CA ARG A 86 -17.13 -1.68 -16.93
C ARG A 86 -17.44 -0.80 -15.72
N PHE A 87 -16.70 0.30 -15.60
CA PHE A 87 -16.85 1.30 -14.55
C PHE A 87 -16.40 2.66 -15.08
N ASP A 88 -17.01 3.74 -14.60
CA ASP A 88 -16.67 5.10 -14.98
C ASP A 88 -15.57 5.62 -14.06
N TRP A 89 -14.31 5.42 -14.50
CA TRP A 89 -13.12 5.77 -13.72
C TRP A 89 -12.90 7.28 -13.67
N THR A 90 -12.49 7.78 -12.50
CA THR A 90 -12.26 9.22 -12.25
C THR A 90 -10.90 9.72 -12.72
N GLY A 91 -9.97 8.82 -13.01
CA GLY A 91 -8.60 9.14 -13.45
C GLY A 91 -8.07 8.13 -14.47
N PRO A 92 -6.80 8.23 -14.87
CA PRO A 92 -6.18 7.34 -15.85
C PRO A 92 -5.88 5.94 -15.32
N LEU A 93 -5.78 5.75 -13.99
CA LEU A 93 -5.40 4.46 -13.41
C LEU A 93 -6.50 3.41 -13.65
N ARG A 94 -6.08 2.18 -13.97
CA ARG A 94 -6.97 1.02 -14.14
C ARG A 94 -6.50 -0.12 -13.24
N PRO A 95 -7.42 -0.95 -12.73
CA PRO A 95 -7.02 -2.19 -12.07
C PRO A 95 -6.42 -3.13 -13.10
N TYR A 96 -5.46 -3.94 -12.66
CA TYR A 96 -4.96 -5.09 -13.41
C TYR A 96 -5.49 -6.39 -12.80
N PRO A 97 -5.45 -7.50 -13.55
CA PRO A 97 -5.75 -8.82 -13.00
C PRO A 97 -4.92 -9.10 -11.75
N ILE A 98 -5.45 -9.93 -10.86
CA ILE A 98 -4.78 -10.36 -9.64
C ILE A 98 -4.66 -11.88 -9.61
N SER A 99 -3.55 -12.38 -9.06
CA SER A 99 -3.30 -13.80 -8.79
C SER A 99 -4.30 -14.41 -7.77
N LYS A 100 -4.12 -15.70 -7.46
CA LYS A 100 -4.81 -16.34 -6.34
C LYS A 100 -4.36 -15.73 -5.01
N MET A 101 -5.20 -15.88 -3.99
CA MET A 101 -4.85 -15.46 -2.62
C MET A 101 -3.65 -16.29 -2.14
N ARG A 102 -2.71 -15.64 -1.44
CA ARG A 102 -1.52 -16.30 -0.87
C ARG A 102 -1.93 -17.11 0.37
N VAL A 103 -1.23 -18.21 0.62
CA VAL A 103 -1.56 -19.16 1.68
C VAL A 103 -0.84 -18.78 2.97
N VAL A 104 -1.57 -18.75 4.08
CA VAL A 104 -1.00 -18.62 5.42
C VAL A 104 -0.84 -20.02 6.02
N PRO A 105 0.34 -20.40 6.54
CA PRO A 105 0.56 -21.68 7.21
C PRO A 105 -0.42 -21.97 8.36
N ASP A 106 -0.60 -23.24 8.68
CA ASP A 106 -1.58 -23.68 9.69
C ASP A 106 -1.13 -23.43 11.13
N GLU A 107 0.16 -23.28 11.34
CA GLU A 107 0.78 -22.97 12.62
C GLU A 107 0.54 -21.53 13.08
N ILE A 108 0.19 -20.63 12.15
CA ILE A 108 -0.09 -19.22 12.46
C ILE A 108 -1.53 -19.07 12.94
N GLU A 109 -1.69 -18.42 14.09
CA GLU A 109 -3.00 -18.08 14.64
C GLU A 109 -3.78 -17.19 13.66
N LYS A 110 -4.99 -17.63 13.31
CA LYS A 110 -5.84 -16.98 12.31
C LYS A 110 -6.96 -16.19 12.99
N PRO A 111 -7.25 -14.95 12.53
CA PRO A 111 -8.41 -14.20 13.02
C PRO A 111 -9.73 -14.86 12.61
N ASP A 112 -10.84 -14.46 13.22
CA ASP A 112 -12.18 -15.03 13.03
C ASP A 112 -12.74 -14.87 11.61
N TRP A 113 -12.22 -13.92 10.83
CA TRP A 113 -12.56 -13.72 9.41
C TRP A 113 -11.66 -14.47 8.43
N ALA A 114 -10.57 -15.11 8.87
CA ALA A 114 -9.56 -15.65 7.95
C ALA A 114 -10.12 -16.67 6.96
N LEU A 115 -11.12 -17.46 7.37
CA LEU A 115 -11.70 -18.53 6.56
C LEU A 115 -12.79 -18.04 5.60
N ASP A 116 -13.74 -17.25 6.09
CA ASP A 116 -14.96 -16.88 5.37
C ASP A 116 -15.02 -15.40 4.98
N GLY A 117 -14.03 -14.61 5.39
CA GLY A 117 -13.93 -13.19 5.16
C GLY A 117 -14.91 -12.33 5.95
N ILE A 118 -15.55 -12.90 6.98
CA ILE A 118 -16.56 -12.23 7.79
C ILE A 118 -16.01 -11.99 9.20
N PRO A 119 -15.72 -10.75 9.62
CA PRO A 119 -15.38 -10.44 11.01
C PRO A 119 -16.66 -10.56 11.85
N LYS A 120 -16.72 -11.59 12.69
CA LYS A 120 -17.87 -11.96 13.53
C LYS A 120 -17.84 -11.23 14.86
N ILE A 121 -16.64 -11.03 15.42
CA ILE A 121 -16.47 -10.42 16.74
C ILE A 121 -16.65 -8.89 16.67
N GLU A 122 -16.13 -8.25 15.63
CA GLU A 122 -16.06 -6.79 15.53
C GLU A 122 -17.44 -6.08 15.53
N PRO A 123 -18.47 -6.53 14.78
CA PRO A 123 -19.76 -5.86 14.72
C PRO A 123 -20.53 -5.88 16.04
N ASP A 124 -20.40 -6.97 16.81
CA ASP A 124 -21.10 -7.18 18.08
C ASP A 124 -20.27 -6.72 19.30
N SER A 125 -19.08 -6.16 19.05
CA SER A 125 -18.19 -5.69 20.12
C SER A 125 -18.65 -4.35 20.70
N ASP A 126 -18.72 -4.28 22.03
CA ASP A 126 -18.92 -3.01 22.76
C ASP A 126 -17.85 -1.96 22.41
N LEU A 127 -16.70 -2.38 21.88
CA LEU A 127 -15.61 -1.51 21.45
C LEU A 127 -15.98 -0.63 20.24
N GLN A 128 -17.05 -0.95 19.50
CA GLN A 128 -17.60 -0.06 18.47
C GLN A 128 -18.11 1.27 19.05
N LYS A 129 -18.49 1.28 20.33
CA LYS A 129 -19.09 2.44 21.02
C LYS A 129 -18.20 2.99 22.13
N ARG A 130 -17.20 2.23 22.56
CA ARG A 130 -16.36 2.55 23.71
C ARG A 130 -14.89 2.33 23.39
N VAL A 131 -14.07 3.31 23.77
CA VAL A 131 -12.62 3.17 23.66
C VAL A 131 -12.13 2.23 24.76
N GLU A 132 -11.54 1.10 24.36
CA GLU A 132 -10.93 0.16 25.28
C GLU A 132 -9.79 0.82 26.06
N ILE A 133 -9.77 0.63 27.38
CA ILE A 133 -8.61 0.99 28.18
C ILE A 133 -7.74 -0.23 28.41
N LYS A 134 -6.59 -0.27 27.74
CA LYS A 134 -5.70 -1.43 27.72
C LYS A 134 -4.98 -1.62 29.05
N THR A 135 -4.86 -2.88 29.49
CA THR A 135 -4.00 -3.29 30.61
C THR A 135 -2.52 -3.17 30.23
N PRO A 136 -1.56 -3.16 31.18
CA PRO A 136 -0.15 -3.06 30.82
C PRO A 136 0.34 -4.23 29.97
N GLU A 137 -0.21 -5.44 30.18
CA GLU A 137 0.09 -6.61 29.36
C GLU A 137 -0.40 -6.41 27.91
N LEU A 138 -1.62 -5.87 27.73
CA LEU A 138 -2.14 -5.53 26.40
C LEU A 138 -1.33 -4.42 25.75
N ILE A 139 -0.87 -3.41 26.50
CA ILE A 139 0.01 -2.36 25.98
C ILE A 139 1.32 -2.96 25.48
N GLU A 140 1.91 -3.91 26.21
CA GLU A 140 3.16 -4.54 25.78
C GLU A 140 2.98 -5.37 24.52
N ARG A 141 1.88 -6.12 24.42
CA ARG A 141 1.51 -6.80 23.16
C ARG A 141 1.34 -5.82 21.99
N MET A 142 0.74 -4.65 22.24
CA MET A 142 0.59 -3.60 21.23
C MET A 142 1.95 -3.02 20.79
N ARG A 143 2.91 -2.84 21.70
CA ARG A 143 4.26 -2.38 21.35
C ARG A 143 4.96 -3.37 20.45
N GLU A 144 4.89 -4.65 20.81
CA GLU A 144 5.54 -5.72 20.07
C GLU A 144 4.97 -5.87 18.67
N ILE A 145 3.63 -5.91 18.52
CA ILE A 145 3.02 -6.01 17.19
C ILE A 145 3.27 -4.77 16.33
N CYS A 146 3.32 -3.57 16.92
CA CYS A 146 3.68 -2.35 16.19
C CYS A 146 5.15 -2.34 15.72
N ARG A 147 6.07 -2.89 16.52
CA ARG A 147 7.48 -3.08 16.14
C ARG A 147 7.59 -4.07 14.97
N ILE A 148 6.92 -5.21 15.05
CA ILE A 148 6.85 -6.20 13.97
C ILE A 148 6.27 -5.60 12.69
N ALA A 149 5.18 -4.83 12.79
CA ALA A 149 4.57 -4.17 11.63
C ALA A 149 5.54 -3.18 10.95
N ARG A 150 6.36 -2.45 11.73
CA ARG A 150 7.45 -1.62 11.20
C ARG A 150 8.48 -2.48 10.46
N GLU A 151 8.90 -3.59 11.06
CA GLU A 151 9.89 -4.49 10.46
C GLU A 151 9.40 -5.21 9.19
N VAL A 152 8.09 -5.31 8.98
CA VAL A 152 7.48 -5.76 7.72
C VAL A 152 7.41 -4.63 6.70
N LEU A 153 7.11 -3.41 7.13
CA LEU A 153 7.01 -2.23 6.27
C LEU A 153 8.37 -1.84 5.66
N ASP A 154 9.47 -1.99 6.40
CA ASP A 154 10.80 -1.58 5.94
C ASP A 154 11.30 -2.41 4.72
N PRO A 155 11.22 -3.76 4.70
CA PRO A 155 11.48 -4.57 3.50
C PRO A 155 10.56 -4.20 2.34
N ALA A 156 9.27 -3.99 2.59
CA ALA A 156 8.31 -3.59 1.57
C ALA A 156 8.72 -2.25 0.92
N ALA A 157 9.21 -1.29 1.71
CA ALA A 157 9.74 -0.03 1.21
C ALA A 157 11.02 -0.22 0.38
N ARG A 158 11.92 -1.14 0.78
CA ARG A 158 13.19 -1.39 0.07
C ARG A 158 13.00 -1.97 -1.33
N VAL A 159 11.90 -2.67 -1.60
CA VAL A 159 11.64 -3.24 -2.93
C VAL A 159 11.00 -2.26 -3.90
N ILE A 160 10.56 -1.08 -3.44
CA ILE A 160 9.91 -0.08 -4.29
C ILE A 160 10.94 0.53 -5.25
N LYS A 161 10.80 0.20 -6.53
CA LYS A 161 11.58 0.77 -7.63
C LYS A 161 10.80 0.64 -8.95
N PRO A 162 11.18 1.40 -9.99
CA PRO A 162 10.62 1.23 -11.32
C PRO A 162 10.57 -0.23 -11.80
N GLY A 163 9.44 -0.60 -12.40
CA GLY A 163 9.21 -1.94 -12.94
C GLY A 163 8.76 -3.00 -11.93
N ILE A 164 8.66 -2.66 -10.64
CA ILE A 164 8.09 -3.55 -9.62
C ILE A 164 6.57 -3.38 -9.57
N THR A 165 5.86 -4.49 -9.63
CA THR A 165 4.41 -4.53 -9.47
C THR A 165 3.99 -4.35 -8.03
N THR A 166 2.76 -3.87 -7.82
CA THR A 166 2.21 -3.84 -6.46
C THR A 166 1.98 -5.25 -5.89
N ASP A 167 1.73 -6.27 -6.72
CA ASP A 167 1.68 -7.68 -6.31
C ASP A 167 3.00 -8.21 -5.75
N GLU A 168 4.14 -7.75 -6.27
CA GLU A 168 5.46 -8.09 -5.71
C GLU A 168 5.70 -7.43 -4.35
N ILE A 169 5.21 -6.21 -4.14
CA ILE A 169 5.24 -5.56 -2.81
C ILE A 169 4.37 -6.37 -1.84
N ASP A 170 3.17 -6.78 -2.25
CA ASP A 170 2.29 -7.66 -1.45
C ASP A 170 2.97 -8.99 -1.11
N ARG A 171 3.70 -9.59 -2.07
CA ARG A 171 4.46 -10.81 -1.83
C ARG A 171 5.45 -10.64 -0.68
N VAL A 172 6.23 -9.56 -0.72
CA VAL A 172 7.23 -9.26 0.33
C VAL A 172 6.54 -9.03 1.66
N VAL A 173 5.47 -8.24 1.71
CA VAL A 173 4.70 -8.01 2.95
C VAL A 173 4.17 -9.32 3.50
N HIS A 174 3.62 -10.18 2.64
CA HIS A 174 3.12 -11.50 3.02
C HIS A 174 4.24 -12.35 3.63
N GLU A 175 5.31 -12.59 2.88
CA GLU A 175 6.45 -13.42 3.29
C GLU A 175 7.08 -12.93 4.61
N GLU A 176 7.30 -11.63 4.75
CA GLU A 176 7.87 -11.03 5.96
C GLU A 176 6.92 -11.13 7.17
N THR A 177 5.61 -11.07 6.94
CA THR A 177 4.60 -11.27 7.99
C THR A 177 4.60 -12.72 8.47
N ILE A 178 4.60 -13.69 7.53
CA ILE A 178 4.69 -15.12 7.85
C ILE A 178 5.99 -15.45 8.58
N ALA A 179 7.12 -14.90 8.14
CA ALA A 179 8.43 -15.13 8.75
C ALA A 179 8.51 -14.66 10.22
N ARG A 180 7.63 -13.74 10.63
CA ARG A 180 7.50 -13.25 12.02
C ARG A 180 6.37 -13.93 12.79
N GLY A 181 5.79 -15.00 12.24
CA GLY A 181 4.69 -15.76 12.85
C GLY A 181 3.36 -15.00 12.86
N GLY A 182 3.21 -13.97 12.03
CA GLY A 182 2.01 -13.14 11.98
C GLY A 182 1.03 -13.55 10.90
N TYR A 183 -0.25 -13.21 11.10
CA TYR A 183 -1.26 -13.21 10.04
C TYR A 183 -1.35 -11.80 9.43
N PRO A 184 -1.26 -11.63 8.10
CA PRO A 184 -1.45 -10.32 7.47
C PRO A 184 -2.92 -9.91 7.57
N SER A 185 -3.26 -9.03 8.53
CA SER A 185 -4.64 -8.69 8.89
C SER A 185 -5.58 -8.35 7.72
N PRO A 186 -5.15 -7.62 6.66
CA PRO A 186 -6.01 -7.34 5.51
C PRO A 186 -6.45 -8.59 4.75
N LEU A 187 -5.68 -9.68 4.80
CA LEU A 187 -5.96 -10.88 4.02
C LEU A 187 -7.31 -11.48 4.41
N ASN A 188 -8.17 -11.62 3.40
CA ASN A 188 -9.56 -12.05 3.49
C ASN A 188 -10.48 -11.17 4.35
N TYR A 189 -10.01 -10.11 5.00
CA TYR A 189 -10.87 -9.21 5.80
C TYR A 189 -11.93 -8.55 4.91
N HIS A 190 -13.22 -8.80 5.17
CA HIS A 190 -14.31 -8.41 4.28
C HIS A 190 -14.08 -8.82 2.82
N PHE A 191 -13.51 -10.00 2.62
CA PHE A 191 -13.09 -10.52 1.31
C PHE A 191 -12.06 -9.60 0.62
N PHE A 192 -11.12 -8.99 1.35
CA PHE A 192 -9.99 -8.30 0.71
C PHE A 192 -8.93 -9.34 0.26
N PRO A 193 -8.47 -9.34 -1.01
CA PRO A 193 -7.79 -10.50 -1.59
C PRO A 193 -6.28 -10.58 -1.34
N ARG A 194 -5.72 -9.59 -0.63
CA ARG A 194 -4.28 -9.33 -0.53
C ARG A 194 -3.85 -9.10 0.92
N SER A 195 -2.56 -9.21 1.17
CA SER A 195 -1.94 -9.09 2.48
C SER A 195 -1.70 -7.65 2.89
N CYS A 196 -1.63 -6.73 1.92
CA CYS A 196 -1.54 -5.29 2.16
C CYS A 196 -2.34 -4.47 1.14
N CYS A 197 -2.39 -3.16 1.37
CA CYS A 197 -2.97 -2.18 0.45
C CYS A 197 -1.86 -1.39 -0.24
N THR A 198 -1.99 -1.15 -1.54
CA THR A 198 -1.06 -0.33 -2.34
C THR A 198 -1.83 0.73 -3.11
N SER A 199 -1.76 1.98 -2.64
CA SER A 199 -2.57 3.10 -3.14
C SER A 199 -1.72 4.07 -3.96
N VAL A 200 -1.89 4.04 -5.28
CA VAL A 200 -1.10 4.83 -6.23
C VAL A 200 -1.94 5.97 -6.80
N ASN A 201 -1.35 7.17 -6.86
CA ASN A 201 -1.92 8.37 -7.49
C ASN A 201 -3.33 8.76 -6.96
N GLU A 202 -4.37 8.65 -7.79
CA GLU A 202 -5.75 9.01 -7.43
C GLU A 202 -6.42 8.01 -6.49
N VAL A 203 -5.79 6.86 -6.20
CA VAL A 203 -6.30 5.89 -5.22
C VAL A 203 -6.07 6.44 -3.81
N ILE A 204 -7.15 6.84 -3.14
CA ILE A 204 -7.11 7.42 -1.79
C ILE A 204 -6.58 6.41 -0.76
N CYS A 205 -7.18 5.22 -0.71
CA CYS A 205 -6.83 4.13 0.19
C CYS A 205 -7.32 2.78 -0.37
N HIS A 206 -6.90 1.69 0.26
CA HIS A 206 -7.36 0.31 -0.05
C HIS A 206 -7.16 -0.12 -1.51
N GLY A 207 -6.13 0.39 -2.19
CA GLY A 207 -5.75 -0.14 -3.50
C GLY A 207 -5.35 -1.62 -3.37
N ILE A 208 -5.85 -2.47 -4.25
CA ILE A 208 -5.56 -3.90 -4.25
C ILE A 208 -4.27 -4.12 -5.04
N PRO A 209 -3.23 -4.75 -4.44
CA PRO A 209 -2.05 -5.22 -5.15
C PRO A 209 -2.38 -6.07 -6.38
N ASP A 210 -1.89 -5.63 -7.54
CA ASP A 210 -2.17 -6.19 -8.87
C ASP A 210 -0.93 -6.27 -9.78
N ALA A 211 -1.14 -6.83 -10.98
CA ALA A 211 -0.09 -7.03 -11.99
C ALA A 211 0.42 -5.74 -12.65
N ARG A 212 -0.02 -4.56 -12.21
CA ARG A 212 0.36 -3.31 -12.86
C ARG A 212 1.86 -3.08 -12.71
N VAL A 213 2.57 -3.10 -13.83
CA VAL A 213 3.98 -2.70 -13.94
C VAL A 213 4.12 -1.20 -14.18
N ASP A 214 3.09 -0.58 -14.78
CA ASP A 214 3.07 0.83 -15.21
C ASP A 214 3.39 1.75 -14.02
N ASP A 215 4.68 2.09 -13.98
CA ASP A 215 5.37 2.79 -12.94
C ASP A 215 5.03 4.27 -13.06
N VAL A 216 5.12 5.00 -11.95
CA VAL A 216 4.93 6.44 -11.85
C VAL A 216 5.72 7.21 -12.94
N GLN A 217 6.77 6.61 -13.50
CA GLN A 217 7.54 7.08 -14.65
C GLN A 217 6.80 7.10 -15.99
N GLU A 218 5.96 6.12 -16.34
CA GLU A 218 5.20 6.14 -17.60
C GLU A 218 4.11 7.21 -17.55
N LEU A 219 3.46 7.37 -16.40
CA LEU A 219 2.49 8.43 -16.15
C LEU A 219 3.13 9.83 -16.10
N ARG A 220 4.40 9.94 -15.68
CA ARG A 220 5.22 11.16 -15.82
C ARG A 220 5.63 11.40 -17.28
N ALA A 221 6.05 10.36 -17.99
CA ALA A 221 6.43 10.43 -19.41
C ALA A 221 5.24 10.76 -20.32
N SER A 222 4.03 10.36 -19.93
CA SER A 222 2.77 10.69 -20.61
C SER A 222 2.17 12.03 -20.16
N GLY A 223 2.85 12.78 -19.30
CA GLY A 223 2.42 14.11 -18.84
C GLY A 223 1.19 14.13 -17.92
N LEU A 224 0.76 12.97 -17.42
CA LEU A 224 -0.42 12.83 -16.55
C LEU A 224 -0.09 13.06 -15.07
N LEU A 225 1.18 12.93 -14.68
CA LEU A 225 1.71 13.26 -13.36
C LEU A 225 2.70 14.44 -13.46
N GLN A 226 2.32 15.62 -12.94
CA GLN A 226 3.25 16.75 -12.77
C GLN A 226 3.86 16.73 -11.36
N GLY A 227 5.08 16.19 -11.23
CA GLY A 227 5.89 16.28 -10.00
C GLY A 227 6.86 15.12 -9.77
N GLY A 228 8.14 15.44 -9.58
CA GLY A 228 9.22 14.54 -9.14
C GLY A 228 10.24 14.20 -10.23
N GLY A 229 11.35 14.95 -10.25
CA GLY A 229 12.50 14.66 -11.11
C GLY A 229 13.13 13.31 -10.78
N GLY A 230 13.43 12.53 -11.83
CA GLY A 230 13.96 11.18 -11.75
C GLY A 230 15.35 11.12 -11.11
N LEU A 231 15.57 10.07 -10.32
CA LEU A 231 16.86 9.73 -9.73
C LEU A 231 17.30 8.35 -10.27
N THR A 232 18.57 8.23 -10.67
CA THR A 232 19.25 6.96 -11.02
C THR A 232 19.48 6.08 -9.78
N ASP A 233 19.89 4.82 -9.94
CA ASP A 233 20.12 3.89 -8.80
C ASP A 233 21.12 4.43 -7.76
N GLU A 234 22.19 5.11 -8.18
CA GLU A 234 23.11 5.78 -7.25
C GLU A 234 22.47 7.01 -6.58
N GLN A 235 21.62 7.74 -7.30
CA GLN A 235 20.88 8.86 -6.75
C GLN A 235 19.74 8.41 -5.83
N ALA A 236 19.13 7.25 -6.07
CA ALA A 236 18.13 6.62 -5.22
C ALA A 236 18.79 6.07 -3.95
N PHE A 237 19.96 5.44 -4.04
CA PHE A 237 20.77 5.03 -2.89
C PHE A 237 21.21 6.25 -2.06
N ARG A 238 21.75 7.30 -2.69
CA ARG A 238 22.08 8.56 -1.99
C ARG A 238 20.84 9.22 -1.39
N PHE A 239 19.70 9.25 -2.10
CA PHE A 239 18.42 9.77 -1.61
C PHE A 239 17.91 9.00 -0.39
N LEU A 240 17.95 7.66 -0.43
CA LEU A 240 17.55 6.78 0.67
C LEU A 240 18.49 6.89 1.87
N THR A 241 19.79 7.04 1.64
CA THR A 241 20.75 7.33 2.71
C THR A 241 20.69 8.79 3.21
N SER A 242 20.06 9.69 2.44
CA SER A 242 19.85 11.11 2.79
C SER A 242 18.54 11.38 3.54
N PHE A 243 17.77 10.36 3.93
CA PHE A 243 16.54 10.52 4.74
C PHE A 243 16.75 11.19 6.11
N GLN A 244 17.96 11.63 6.43
CA GLN A 244 18.22 12.60 7.49
C GLN A 244 17.96 14.07 7.10
N GLY A 245 17.51 14.40 5.87
CA GLY A 245 17.40 15.80 5.42
C GLY A 245 16.37 16.16 4.35
N LEU A 246 15.44 15.28 3.97
CA LEU A 246 14.35 15.67 3.04
C LEU A 246 13.21 16.36 3.79
N PRO A 247 12.64 17.46 3.25
CA PRO A 247 11.45 18.06 3.83
C PRO A 247 10.31 17.06 3.74
N PHE A 248 9.81 16.64 4.90
CA PHE A 248 8.66 15.75 4.95
C PHE A 248 7.46 16.37 4.22
N GLY A 249 6.66 15.53 3.57
CA GLY A 249 5.43 15.98 2.90
C GLY A 249 4.47 16.66 3.88
N LYS A 250 3.63 17.58 3.38
CA LYS A 250 2.65 18.33 4.21
C LYS A 250 1.78 17.41 5.07
N CYS A 251 1.39 16.25 4.55
CA CYS A 251 0.61 15.25 5.29
C CYS A 251 1.39 14.65 6.46
N TYR A 252 2.68 14.30 6.26
CA TYR A 252 3.51 13.79 7.36
C TYR A 252 3.67 14.84 8.46
N ASN A 253 4.03 16.08 8.09
CA ASN A 253 4.19 17.16 9.07
C ASN A 253 2.92 17.40 9.86
N ARG A 254 1.76 17.42 9.20
CA ARG A 254 0.46 17.56 9.86
C ARG A 254 0.17 16.42 10.82
N VAL A 255 0.47 15.17 10.44
CA VAL A 255 0.29 14.01 11.32
C VAL A 255 1.20 14.12 12.54
N MET A 256 2.47 14.47 12.36
CA MET A 256 3.42 14.66 13.47
C MET A 256 2.98 15.78 14.41
N GLU A 257 2.55 16.92 13.86
CA GLU A 257 2.00 18.04 14.63
C GLU A 257 0.77 17.61 15.43
N GLN A 258 -0.17 16.88 14.81
CA GLN A 258 -1.36 16.35 15.50
C GLN A 258 -1.00 15.38 16.63
N ILE A 259 0.06 14.57 16.46
CA ILE A 259 0.58 13.69 17.51
C ILE A 259 1.10 14.50 18.70
N GLU A 260 1.89 15.55 18.46
CA GLU A 260 2.40 16.41 19.54
C GLU A 260 1.28 17.19 20.23
N ILE A 261 0.35 17.78 19.47
CA ILE A 261 -0.84 18.44 20.01
C ILE A 261 -1.65 17.49 20.89
N TYR A 262 -1.82 16.23 20.47
CA TYR A 262 -2.52 15.23 21.26
C TYR A 262 -1.79 14.91 22.56
N LYS A 263 -0.45 14.86 22.56
CA LYS A 263 0.34 14.59 23.78
C LYS A 263 0.13 15.67 24.85
N GLU A 264 0.03 16.92 24.46
CA GLU A 264 -0.19 18.07 25.37
C GLU A 264 -1.66 18.16 25.80
N ASN A 265 -2.57 18.04 24.83
CA ASN A 265 -4.01 18.28 25.00
C ASN A 265 -4.82 17.00 25.26
N LYS A 266 -4.20 15.96 25.84
CA LYS A 266 -4.93 14.72 26.15
C LYS A 266 -6.20 15.01 26.97
N PRO A 267 -7.35 14.38 26.63
CA PRO A 267 -8.60 14.57 27.36
C PRO A 267 -8.42 14.34 28.86
N MET A 268 -9.14 15.13 29.68
CA MET A 268 -9.01 15.07 31.13
C MET A 268 -9.31 13.66 31.69
N GLY A 269 -10.28 12.96 31.11
CA GLY A 269 -10.60 11.57 31.46
C GLY A 269 -9.43 10.61 31.23
N THR A 270 -8.66 10.80 30.15
CA THR A 270 -7.44 10.01 29.88
C THR A 270 -6.36 10.27 30.91
N LYS A 271 -6.16 11.55 31.28
CA LYS A 271 -5.20 11.96 32.32
C LYS A 271 -5.59 11.40 33.69
N LEU A 272 -6.87 11.49 34.08
CA LEU A 272 -7.40 10.93 35.32
C LEU A 272 -7.25 9.40 35.37
N TYR A 273 -7.59 8.71 34.28
CA TYR A 273 -7.40 7.27 34.20
C TYR A 273 -5.92 6.90 34.37
N ALA A 274 -5.02 7.56 33.65
CA ALA A 274 -3.58 7.32 33.76
C ALA A 274 -3.08 7.54 35.21
N PHE A 275 -3.58 8.57 35.89
CA PHE A 275 -3.29 8.81 37.30
C PHE A 275 -3.77 7.68 38.21
N LEU A 276 -5.06 7.30 38.11
CA LEU A 276 -5.64 6.22 38.92
C LEU A 276 -4.91 4.90 38.70
N TYR A 277 -4.60 4.60 37.44
CA TYR A 277 -3.90 3.39 37.05
C TYR A 277 -2.47 3.35 37.61
N ASN A 278 -1.67 4.42 37.41
CA ASN A 278 -0.29 4.49 37.87
C ASN A 278 -0.18 4.48 39.41
N ASN A 279 -1.21 4.96 40.10
CA ASN A 279 -1.24 5.04 41.56
C ASN A 279 -2.14 3.99 42.22
N LYS A 280 -2.64 2.98 41.48
CA LYS A 280 -3.67 2.04 41.99
C LYS A 280 -3.27 1.34 43.28
N LYS A 281 -1.99 0.94 43.41
CA LYS A 281 -1.46 0.27 44.61
C LYS A 281 -1.41 1.22 45.80
N THR A 282 -0.96 2.45 45.57
CA THR A 282 -0.92 3.51 46.59
C THR A 282 -2.32 3.88 47.05
N ILE A 283 -3.25 4.06 46.10
CA ILE A 283 -4.67 4.34 46.39
C ILE A 283 -5.27 3.22 47.23
N ALA A 284 -5.09 1.94 46.83
CA ALA A 284 -5.60 0.80 47.59
C ALA A 284 -4.99 0.72 49.01
N ALA A 285 -3.70 0.98 49.16
CA ALA A 285 -3.03 1.00 50.46
C ALA A 285 -3.59 2.11 51.37
N VAL A 286 -3.78 3.32 50.84
CA VAL A 286 -4.38 4.45 51.58
C VAL A 286 -5.81 4.12 52.02
N PHE A 287 -6.64 3.58 51.11
CA PHE A 287 -7.99 3.13 51.47
C PHE A 287 -7.98 2.04 52.54
N GLY A 288 -7.05 1.08 52.48
CA GLY A 288 -6.88 0.05 53.50
C GLY A 288 -6.58 0.62 54.90
N VAL A 289 -5.74 1.65 54.97
CA VAL A 289 -5.44 2.37 56.23
C VAL A 289 -6.70 3.04 56.80
N PHE A 290 -7.49 3.70 55.97
CA PHE A 290 -8.74 4.32 56.41
C PHE A 290 -9.74 3.29 56.94
N VAL A 291 -9.92 2.17 56.25
CA VAL A 291 -10.82 1.09 56.71
C VAL A 291 -10.38 0.53 58.06
N ALA A 292 -9.08 0.33 58.28
CA ALA A 292 -8.54 -0.12 59.56
C ALA A 292 -8.80 0.91 60.69
N LEU A 293 -8.59 2.20 60.40
CA LEU A 293 -8.86 3.30 61.34
C LEU A 293 -10.35 3.36 61.74
N PHE A 294 -11.26 3.26 60.77
CA PHE A 294 -12.70 3.22 61.06
C PHE A 294 -13.09 2.00 61.88
N GLY A 295 -12.47 0.84 61.64
CA GLY A 295 -12.64 -0.36 62.46
C GLY A 295 -12.25 -0.11 63.91
N ILE A 296 -11.05 0.44 64.16
CA ILE A 296 -10.55 0.76 65.50
C ILE A 296 -11.47 1.76 66.22
N ILE A 297 -11.87 2.83 65.54
CA ILE A 297 -12.80 3.83 66.11
C ILE A 297 -14.13 3.17 66.47
N GLY A 298 -14.67 2.31 65.59
CA GLY A 298 -15.89 1.55 65.87
C GLY A 298 -15.76 0.67 67.12
N THR A 299 -14.63 -0.03 67.27
CA THR A 299 -14.34 -0.83 68.47
C THR A 299 -14.28 0.04 69.72
N LEU A 300 -13.58 1.18 69.67
CA LEU A 300 -13.45 2.11 70.80
C LEU A 300 -14.81 2.71 71.22
N VAL A 301 -15.66 3.06 70.25
CA VAL A 301 -17.03 3.53 70.53
C VAL A 301 -17.88 2.43 71.15
N SER A 302 -17.73 1.18 70.71
CA SER A 302 -18.43 0.03 71.28
C SER A 302 -18.00 -0.25 72.72
N VAL A 303 -16.69 -0.21 73.00
CA VAL A 303 -16.14 -0.36 74.36
C VAL A 303 -16.64 0.76 75.28
N LYS A 304 -16.67 2.01 74.81
CA LYS A 304 -17.18 3.15 75.59
C LYS A 304 -18.68 3.05 75.90
N LYS A 305 -19.48 2.36 75.07
CA LYS A 305 -20.91 2.10 75.34
C LYS A 305 -21.14 0.94 76.30
N ALA A 306 -20.16 0.06 76.48
CA ALA A 306 -20.25 -1.12 77.33
C ALA A 306 -19.79 -0.86 78.78
N ILE A 307 -19.21 0.31 79.05
CA ILE A 307 -18.83 0.83 80.37
C ILE A 307 -19.88 1.86 80.78
#